data_AF-A0A7S2JYQ4-F1
#
_entry.id   AF-A0A7S2JYQ4-F1
#
_cell.length_a   1.000
_cell.length_b   1.000
_cell.length_c   1.000
_cell.angle_alpha   90.00
_cell.angle_beta   90.00
_cell.angle_gamma   90.00
#
_symmetry.space_group_name_H-M   'P 1'
#
loop_
_entity.id
_entity.type
_entity.pdbx_description
1 polymer ?
#
loop_
_entity_poly.entity_id
_entity_poly.type
_entity_poly.pdbx_seq_one_letter_code
_entity_poly.pdbx_strand_id
1 'polypeptide(L)'
;SQFSSHFCRQQTGHVEFFTTTSTSSLVTKIDVANSVFARSVTFSPDPTIQSITSGVAIVGFSMTVISVLTMIFFLQQIWRHRKNNVMRLSQWPYLAAFVMVCMMLSLSALLLNPNYGDFRCKVYPYLSHVCLTAMYSILIAR
;
A
#
# COMPACT_ATOMS: atom_id res chain seq x y z
N SER A 1 -23.72 -13.46 -9.47
CA SER A 1 -22.80 -12.32 -9.25
C SER A 1 -21.43 -12.88 -8.88
N GLN A 2 -20.57 -13.12 -9.88
CA GLN A 2 -19.21 -13.59 -9.67
C GLN A 2 -18.34 -12.42 -9.18
N PHE A 3 -17.94 -12.44 -7.91
CA PHE A 3 -16.97 -11.51 -7.36
C PHE A 3 -15.59 -12.18 -7.39
N SER A 4 -14.73 -11.71 -8.29
CA SER A 4 -13.34 -12.15 -8.43
C SER A 4 -12.49 -11.47 -7.36
N SER A 5 -12.07 -12.21 -6.34
CA SER A 5 -11.12 -11.74 -5.33
C SER A 5 -9.69 -11.83 -5.88
N HIS A 6 -9.17 -10.71 -6.37
CA HIS A 6 -7.80 -10.58 -6.83
C HIS A 6 -6.84 -10.54 -5.63
N PHE A 7 -6.05 -11.62 -5.48
CA PHE A 7 -5.10 -11.81 -4.40
C PHE A 7 -3.72 -11.26 -4.75
N CYS A 8 -3.09 -10.74 -3.73
CA CYS A 8 -1.84 -10.04 -3.78
C CYS A 8 -0.68 -10.91 -3.33
N ARG A 9 -0.10 -11.64 -4.27
CA ARG A 9 0.99 -12.58 -4.00
C ARG A 9 2.32 -11.84 -3.84
N GLN A 10 2.84 -11.78 -2.62
CA GLN A 10 4.25 -11.47 -2.37
C GLN A 10 5.02 -12.77 -2.61
N GLN A 11 5.91 -12.80 -3.62
CA GLN A 11 6.77 -13.95 -3.92
C GLN A 11 7.80 -14.11 -2.79
N THR A 12 7.45 -14.82 -1.72
CA THR A 12 8.42 -15.53 -0.89
C THR A 12 8.83 -16.78 -1.67
N GLY A 13 10.12 -17.16 -1.63
CA GLY A 13 10.76 -18.18 -2.47
C GLY A 13 10.26 -19.62 -2.27
N HIS A 14 8.98 -19.86 -2.51
CA HIS A 14 8.33 -21.16 -2.53
C HIS A 14 8.08 -21.58 -3.97
N VAL A 15 8.39 -22.85 -4.29
CA VAL A 15 8.07 -23.46 -5.58
C VAL A 15 6.59 -23.83 -5.56
N GLU A 16 5.80 -23.24 -6.45
CA GLU A 16 4.35 -23.37 -6.48
C GLU A 16 3.93 -24.07 -7.79
N PHE A 17 3.25 -25.20 -7.68
CA PHE A 17 2.72 -25.94 -8.83
C PHE A 17 1.22 -25.66 -8.99
N PHE A 18 0.79 -25.45 -10.23
CA PHE A 18 -0.60 -25.24 -10.59
C PHE A 18 -1.07 -26.39 -11.47
N THR A 19 -2.11 -27.12 -11.03
CA THR A 19 -2.77 -28.14 -11.84
C THR A 19 -4.16 -27.65 -12.23
N THR A 20 -4.40 -27.50 -13.53
CA THR A 20 -5.72 -27.18 -14.09
C THR A 20 -6.50 -28.46 -14.34
N THR A 21 -7.54 -28.73 -13.55
CA THR A 21 -8.56 -29.75 -13.87
C THR A 21 -9.58 -29.16 -14.84
N SER A 22 -9.85 -29.87 -15.94
CA SER A 22 -10.57 -29.41 -17.13
C SER A 22 -12.09 -29.16 -16.97
N THR A 23 -12.62 -29.12 -15.75
CA THR A 23 -14.07 -28.98 -15.51
C THR A 23 -14.47 -27.85 -14.57
N SER A 24 -13.52 -27.20 -13.89
CA SER A 24 -13.78 -25.95 -13.17
C SER A 24 -12.46 -25.23 -12.92
N SER A 25 -12.49 -23.91 -13.05
CA SER A 25 -11.35 -23.00 -12.86
C SER A 25 -10.93 -22.89 -11.39
N LEU A 26 -10.66 -24.02 -10.73
CA LEU A 26 -10.23 -24.09 -9.35
C LEU A 26 -8.71 -24.20 -9.33
N VAL A 27 -8.03 -23.07 -9.17
CA VAL A 27 -6.57 -23.01 -9.03
C VAL A 27 -6.21 -23.50 -7.63
N THR A 28 -5.76 -24.74 -7.51
CA THR A 28 -5.39 -25.33 -6.22
C THR A 28 -3.94 -24.97 -5.88
N LYS A 29 -3.71 -24.33 -4.73
CA LYS A 29 -2.35 -24.02 -4.23
C LYS A 29 -1.78 -25.21 -3.47
N ILE A 30 -0.64 -25.72 -3.93
CA ILE A 30 0.11 -26.79 -3.25
C ILE A 30 1.33 -26.15 -2.56
N ASP A 31 1.36 -26.17 -1.23
CA ASP A 31 2.52 -25.72 -0.45
C ASP A 31 3.49 -26.89 -0.24
N VAL A 32 4.57 -26.89 -1.04
CA VAL A 32 5.57 -27.97 -1.04
C VAL A 32 6.60 -27.79 0.08
N ALA A 33 6.69 -26.62 0.72
CA ALA A 33 7.69 -26.39 1.76
C ALA A 33 7.38 -27.14 3.06
N ASN A 34 6.11 -27.41 3.34
CA ASN A 34 5.69 -28.16 4.52
C ASN A 34 5.58 -29.68 4.28
N SER A 35 5.60 -30.13 3.01
CA SER A 35 5.45 -31.54 2.65
C SER A 35 6.76 -32.35 2.69
N VAL A 36 7.91 -31.69 2.87
CA VAL A 36 9.21 -32.36 3.00
C VAL A 36 9.34 -33.06 4.37
N PHE A 37 8.69 -32.53 5.40
CA PHE A 37 8.70 -33.10 6.76
C PHE A 37 7.41 -33.83 7.14
N ALA A 38 6.26 -33.39 6.62
CA ALA A 38 4.99 -34.08 6.80
C ALA A 38 4.61 -34.77 5.48
N ARG A 39 4.46 -36.10 5.50
CA ARG A 39 4.07 -36.97 4.37
C ARG A 39 2.66 -36.69 3.79
N SER A 40 2.08 -35.53 4.06
CA SER A 40 0.73 -35.14 3.70
C SER A 40 0.72 -33.71 3.15
N VAL A 41 0.25 -33.56 1.92
CA VAL A 41 -0.06 -32.25 1.32
C VAL A 41 -1.37 -31.78 1.95
N THR A 42 -1.30 -30.77 2.82
CA THR A 42 -2.50 -30.12 3.35
C THR A 42 -2.95 -29.02 2.40
N PHE A 43 -4.11 -29.21 1.78
CA PHE A 43 -4.78 -28.17 0.99
C PHE A 43 -5.31 -27.11 1.94
N SER A 44 -4.59 -25.99 2.07
CA SER A 44 -5.14 -24.83 2.78
C SER A 44 -6.15 -24.17 1.85
N PRO A 45 -7.42 -23.97 2.28
CA PRO A 45 -8.34 -23.14 1.52
C PRO A 45 -7.76 -21.73 1.38
N ASP A 46 -8.06 -21.07 0.27
CA ASP A 46 -7.64 -19.69 0.04
C ASP A 46 -8.05 -18.82 1.23
N PRO A 47 -7.17 -17.92 1.70
CA PRO A 47 -7.52 -17.04 2.81
C PRO A 47 -8.73 -16.19 2.43
N THR A 48 -9.82 -16.35 3.18
CA THR A 48 -11.02 -15.52 3.01
C THR A 48 -10.67 -14.07 3.32
N ILE A 49 -10.62 -13.24 2.28
CA ILE A 49 -10.41 -11.80 2.41
C ILE A 49 -11.61 -11.24 3.17
N GLN A 50 -11.36 -10.61 4.34
CA GLN A 50 -12.39 -9.81 5.00
C GLN A 50 -12.80 -8.70 4.04
N SER A 51 -14.03 -8.78 3.54
CA SER A 51 -14.64 -7.73 2.75
C SER A 51 -14.66 -6.45 3.59
N ILE A 52 -14.00 -5.40 3.12
CA ILE A 52 -14.09 -4.09 3.74
C ILE A 52 -15.54 -3.63 3.61
N THR A 53 -16.19 -3.30 4.72
CA THR A 53 -17.55 -2.77 4.69
C THR A 53 -17.54 -1.44 3.94
N SER A 54 -18.60 -1.17 3.15
CA SER A 54 -18.69 0.07 2.35
C SER A 54 -18.49 1.33 3.20
N GLY A 55 -18.93 1.31 4.46
CA GLY A 55 -18.71 2.40 5.41
C GLY A 55 -17.22 2.68 5.70
N VAL A 56 -16.40 1.65 5.89
CA VAL A 56 -14.95 1.80 6.13
C VAL A 56 -14.26 2.36 4.87
N ALA A 57 -14.68 1.94 3.69
CA ALA A 57 -14.14 2.47 2.44
C ALA A 57 -14.47 3.96 2.25
N ILE A 58 -15.70 4.38 2.54
CA ILE A 58 -16.13 5.78 2.45
C ILE A 58 -15.36 6.65 3.45
N VAL A 59 -15.26 6.22 4.71
CA VAL A 59 -14.53 6.96 5.75
C VAL A 59 -13.03 7.03 5.42
N GLY A 60 -12.44 5.94 4.95
CA GLY A 60 -11.04 5.91 4.54
C GLY A 60 -10.76 6.88 3.37
N PHE A 61 -11.65 6.91 2.38
CA PHE A 61 -11.53 7.83 1.25
C PHE A 61 -11.69 9.29 1.68
N SER A 62 -12.69 9.61 2.50
CA SER A 62 -12.92 10.99 2.97
C SER A 62 -11.75 11.50 3.82
N MET A 63 -11.21 10.67 4.72
CA MET A 63 -10.02 11.02 5.51
C MET A 63 -8.79 11.23 4.64
N THR A 64 -8.61 10.42 3.60
CA THR A 64 -7.50 10.59 2.65
C THR A 64 -7.61 11.91 1.88
N VAL A 65 -8.81 12.25 1.40
CA VAL A 65 -9.06 13.54 0.71
C VAL A 65 -8.77 14.73 1.63
N ILE A 66 -9.27 14.70 2.88
CA ILE A 66 -9.00 15.75 3.87
C ILE A 66 -7.49 15.87 4.15
N SER A 67 -6.80 14.74 4.30
CA SER A 67 -5.34 14.70 4.48
C SER A 67 -4.59 15.35 3.30
N VAL A 68 -4.96 15.03 2.05
CA VAL A 68 -4.31 15.62 0.87
C VAL A 68 -4.59 17.12 0.78
N LEU A 69 -5.83 17.57 1.02
CA LEU A 69 -6.18 19.00 1.01
C LEU A 69 -5.42 19.80 2.07
N THR A 70 -5.28 19.25 3.28
CA THR A 70 -4.49 19.90 4.35
C THR A 70 -3.01 19.98 4.00
N MET A 71 -2.43 18.94 3.37
CA MET A 71 -1.04 18.98 2.90
C MET A 71 -0.82 20.01 1.78
N ILE A 72 -1.76 20.14 0.84
CA ILE A 72 -1.73 21.18 -0.21
C ILE A 72 -1.76 22.58 0.42
N PHE A 73 -2.63 22.79 1.41
CA PHE A 73 -2.68 24.05 2.15
C PHE A 73 -1.33 24.36 2.82
N PHE A 74 -0.71 23.40 3.51
CA PHE A 74 0.61 23.60 4.10
C PHE A 74 1.68 23.92 3.05
N LEU A 75 1.68 23.22 1.91
CA LEU A 75 2.62 23.50 0.81
C LEU A 75 2.46 24.94 0.29
N GLN A 76 1.22 25.39 0.15
CA GLN A 76 0.91 26.76 -0.25
C GLN A 76 1.39 27.78 0.78
N GLN A 77 1.21 27.51 2.09
CA GLN A 77 1.72 28.39 3.15
C GLN A 77 3.25 28.46 3.15
N ILE A 78 3.93 27.33 2.96
CA ILE A 78 5.40 27.27 2.84
C ILE A 78 5.86 28.13 1.66
N TRP A 79 5.21 27.99 0.51
CA TRP A 79 5.56 28.76 -0.68
C TRP A 79 5.33 30.26 -0.49
N ARG A 80 4.18 30.64 0.07
CA ARG A 80 3.80 32.04 0.30
C ARG A 80 4.73 32.74 1.29
N HIS A 81 5.11 32.05 2.37
CA HIS A 81 5.89 32.61 3.47
C HIS A 81 7.39 32.29 3.40
N ARG A 82 7.90 31.81 2.25
CA ARG A 82 9.32 31.45 2.06
C ARG A 82 10.33 32.55 2.41
N LYS A 83 9.91 33.82 2.36
CA LYS A 83 10.76 34.99 2.64
C LYS A 83 10.81 35.36 4.13
N ASN A 84 9.96 34.79 4.98
CA ASN A 84 9.94 35.09 6.40
C ASN A 84 11.16 34.46 7.11
N ASN A 85 11.75 35.19 8.06
CA ASN A 85 12.94 34.73 8.80
C ASN A 85 12.72 33.37 9.48
N VAL A 86 11.51 33.11 10.00
CA VAL A 86 11.13 31.84 10.62
C VAL A 86 11.26 30.67 9.64
N MET A 87 10.83 30.83 8.38
CA MET A 87 10.89 29.78 7.36
C MET A 87 12.31 29.58 6.80
N ARG A 88 13.15 30.62 6.86
CA ARG A 88 14.55 30.52 6.49
C ARG A 88 15.35 29.76 7.54
N LEU A 89 15.07 29.98 8.83
CA LEU A 89 15.68 29.25 9.94
C LEU A 89 15.29 27.77 9.93
N SER A 90 14.03 27.48 9.60
CA SER A 90 13.52 26.10 9.52
C SER A 90 13.94 25.35 8.26
N GLN A 91 14.75 25.97 7.39
CA GLN A 91 15.18 25.42 6.10
C GLN A 91 13.99 24.94 5.26
N TRP A 92 13.16 25.89 4.81
CA TRP A 92 11.96 25.65 4.02
C TRP A 92 12.04 24.58 2.89
N PRO A 93 13.13 24.38 2.14
CA PRO A 93 13.16 23.31 1.12
C PRO A 93 13.01 21.91 1.72
N TYR A 94 13.60 21.62 2.89
CA TYR A 94 13.45 20.32 3.55
C TYR A 94 12.02 20.12 4.07
N LEU A 95 11.41 21.19 4.60
CA LEU A 95 10.02 21.15 5.04
C LEU A 95 9.06 20.92 3.86
N ALA A 96 9.31 21.57 2.71
CA ALA A 96 8.53 21.35 1.50
C ALA A 96 8.67 19.92 0.97
N ALA A 97 9.91 19.39 0.92
CA ALA A 97 10.16 18.00 0.52
C ALA A 97 9.47 17.00 1.45
N PHE A 98 9.51 17.24 2.77
CA PHE A 98 8.81 16.42 3.75
C PHE A 98 7.29 16.38 3.50
N VAL A 99 6.67 17.55 3.29
CA VAL A 99 5.22 17.63 2.99
C VAL A 99 4.86 16.91 1.69
N MET A 100 5.72 17.01 0.66
CA MET A 100 5.52 16.30 -0.61
C MET A 100 5.57 14.78 -0.43
N VAL A 101 6.52 14.25 0.36
CA VAL A 101 6.61 12.82 0.67
C VAL A 101 5.39 12.35 1.45
N CYS A 102 4.94 13.12 2.45
CA CYS A 102 3.71 12.83 3.19
C CYS A 102 2.48 12.81 2.29
N MET A 103 2.38 13.73 1.32
CA MET A 103 1.30 13.74 0.34
C MET A 103 1.32 12.48 -0.53
N MET A 104 2.49 12.03 -0.99
CA MET A 104 2.63 10.78 -1.76
C MET A 104 2.24 9.56 -0.92
N LEU A 105 2.61 9.53 0.36
CA LEU A 105 2.21 8.46 1.27
C LEU A 105 0.69 8.44 1.48
N SER A 106 0.06 9.59 1.70
CA SER A 106 -1.41 9.68 1.79
C SER A 106 -2.09 9.24 0.49
N LEU A 107 -1.53 9.58 -0.67
CA LEU A 107 -2.08 9.14 -1.95
C LEU A 107 -1.91 7.63 -2.15
N SER A 108 -0.84 7.03 -1.62
CA SER A 108 -0.65 5.57 -1.61
C SER A 108 -1.77 4.86 -0.84
N ALA A 109 -2.43 5.53 0.10
CA ALA A 109 -3.56 4.97 0.83
C ALA A 109 -4.76 4.65 -0.09
N LEU A 110 -4.92 5.40 -1.19
CA LEU A 110 -5.97 5.13 -2.19
C LEU A 110 -5.76 3.79 -2.90
N LEU A 111 -4.50 3.37 -3.06
CA LEU A 111 -4.17 2.07 -3.65
C LEU A 111 -4.61 0.90 -2.76
N LEU A 112 -4.92 1.11 -1.47
CA LEU A 112 -5.49 0.05 -0.63
C LEU A 112 -6.93 -0.34 -1.02
N ASN A 113 -7.59 0.45 -1.87
CA ASN A 113 -8.94 0.14 -2.30
C ASN A 113 -8.96 -1.21 -3.07
N PRO A 114 -9.83 -2.17 -2.69
CA PRO A 114 -9.90 -3.49 -3.33
C PRO A 114 -10.20 -3.46 -4.83
N ASN A 115 -10.70 -2.34 -5.36
CA ASN A 115 -11.00 -2.19 -6.78
C ASN A 115 -9.76 -2.23 -7.69
N TYR A 116 -8.54 -2.07 -7.15
CA TYR A 116 -7.29 -2.00 -7.93
C TYR A 116 -6.60 -3.35 -8.16
N GLY A 117 -7.20 -4.46 -7.73
CA GLY A 117 -6.71 -5.83 -8.00
C GLY A 117 -5.23 -6.05 -7.69
N ASP A 118 -4.52 -6.78 -8.57
CA ASP A 118 -3.11 -7.17 -8.40
C ASP A 118 -2.13 -5.99 -8.43
N PHE A 119 -2.54 -4.85 -9.02
CA PHE A 119 -1.70 -3.65 -9.11
C PHE A 119 -1.36 -3.09 -7.73
N ARG A 120 -2.33 -3.12 -6.80
CA ARG A 120 -2.14 -2.70 -5.41
C ARG A 120 -0.91 -3.35 -4.82
N CYS A 121 -0.71 -4.64 -5.01
CA CYS A 121 0.26 -5.37 -4.20
C CYS A 121 1.62 -5.51 -4.82
N LYS A 122 1.70 -5.23 -6.11
CA LYS A 122 2.99 -4.94 -6.74
C LYS A 122 3.46 -3.55 -6.35
N VAL A 123 2.60 -2.53 -6.31
CA VAL A 123 3.05 -1.12 -6.20
C VAL A 123 3.04 -0.59 -4.77
N TYR A 124 2.00 -0.89 -3.98
CA TYR A 124 1.84 -0.37 -2.62
C TYR A 124 3.03 -0.64 -1.68
N PRO A 125 3.61 -1.86 -1.58
CA PRO A 125 4.71 -2.10 -0.65
C PRO A 125 5.96 -1.27 -1.01
N TYR A 126 6.30 -1.15 -2.29
CA TYR A 126 7.43 -0.32 -2.71
C TYR A 126 7.14 1.17 -2.47
N LEU A 127 5.95 1.65 -2.86
CA LEU A 127 5.59 3.05 -2.72
C LEU A 127 5.57 3.48 -1.25
N SER A 128 4.91 2.71 -0.38
CA SER A 128 4.84 3.00 1.05
C SER A 128 6.22 2.94 1.73
N HIS A 129 7.06 1.96 1.37
CA HIS A 129 8.39 1.82 1.96
C HIS A 129 9.34 2.94 1.54
N VAL A 130 9.33 3.33 0.25
CA VAL A 130 10.11 4.48 -0.25
C VAL A 130 9.66 5.78 0.40
N CYS A 131 8.35 6.01 0.54
CA CYS A 131 7.86 7.22 1.21
C CYS A 131 8.24 7.26 2.70
N LEU A 132 8.11 6.14 3.43
CA LEU A 132 8.49 6.08 4.85
C LEU A 132 9.99 6.28 5.04
N THR A 133 10.82 5.61 4.25
CA THR A 133 12.28 5.78 4.32
C THR A 133 12.72 7.20 3.97
N ALA A 134 12.10 7.83 2.96
CA ALA A 134 12.34 9.23 2.63
C ALA A 134 11.88 10.18 3.76
N MET A 135 10.77 9.87 4.43
CA MET A 135 10.29 10.65 5.58
C MET A 135 11.28 10.57 6.75
N TYR A 136 11.76 9.37 7.08
CA TYR A 136 12.75 9.16 8.14
C TYR A 136 14.10 9.80 7.79
N SER A 137 14.55 9.71 6.54
CA SER A 137 15.83 10.32 6.14
C SER A 137 15.79 11.84 6.25
N ILE A 138 14.69 12.50 5.89
CA ILE A 138 14.52 13.94 6.06
C ILE A 138 14.48 14.33 7.54
N LEU A 139 13.84 13.51 8.39
CA LEU A 139 13.79 13.76 9.84
C LEU A 139 15.15 13.61 10.51
N ILE A 140 15.98 12.67 10.09
CA ILE A 140 17.33 12.45 10.63
C ILE A 140 18.32 13.49 10.09
N ALA A 141 18.17 13.92 8.83
CA ALA A 141 19.05 14.88 8.19
C ALA A 141 18.90 16.32 8.74
N ARG A 142 17.84 16.58 9.52
CA ARG A 142 17.50 17.88 10.08
C ARG A 142 17.83 17.95 11.57
#